data_AF-A0A7K0CLU3-F1
#
_entry.id   AF-A0A7K0CLU3-F1
#
_cell.length_a   1.000
_cell.length_b   1.000
_cell.length_c   1.000
_cell.angle_alpha   90.00
_cell.angle_beta   90.00
_cell.angle_gamma   90.00
#
_symmetry.space_group_name_H-M   'P 1'
#
loop_
_entity.id
_entity.type
_entity.pdbx_description
1 polymer ?
#
loop_
_entity_poly.entity_id
_entity_poly.type
_entity_poly.pdbx_seq_one_letter_code
_entity_poly.pdbx_strand_id
1 'polypeptide(L)' 'MRFWWQLGMTYREVSMEELRRNVGESKLEVIEGLITAIRTSHARIETWITTTRQTFPVIHDRGFWAYDENG' A
#
# COMPACT_ATOMS: atom_id res chain seq x y z
N MET A 1 10.95 11.78 -14.13
CA MET A 1 10.11 12.72 -13.35
C MET A 1 10.10 12.25 -11.91
N ARG A 2 10.45 13.12 -10.93
CA ARG A 2 10.44 12.76 -9.49
C ARG A 2 9.12 13.26 -8.91
N PHE A 3 8.33 12.35 -8.37
CA PHE A 3 7.02 12.68 -7.81
C PHE A 3 7.18 13.38 -6.45
N TRP A 4 6.28 14.30 -6.12
CA TRP A 4 6.37 15.16 -4.93
C TRP A 4 6.43 14.37 -3.61
N TRP A 5 5.84 13.17 -3.55
CA TRP A 5 5.97 12.30 -2.37
C TRP A 5 7.41 11.78 -2.15
N GLN A 6 8.28 11.82 -3.15
CA GLN A 6 9.68 11.36 -3.07
C GLN A 6 10.64 12.41 -2.49
N LEU A 7 10.21 13.66 -2.29
CA LEU A 7 11.11 14.78 -1.93
C LEU A 7 11.00 15.24 -0.46
N GLY A 8 10.02 14.78 0.31
CA GLY A 8 9.79 15.28 1.67
C GLY A 8 9.48 14.23 2.74
N MET A 9 9.33 12.95 2.38
CA MET A 9 9.06 11.92 3.37
C MET A 9 10.38 11.33 3.84
N THR A 10 10.85 11.75 5.01
CA THR A 10 11.93 11.05 5.71
C THR A 10 11.50 9.60 5.86
N TYR A 11 12.18 8.69 5.17
CA TYR A 11 11.88 7.27 5.25
C TYR A 11 12.14 6.84 6.70
N ARG A 12 11.09 6.78 7.49
CA ARG A 12 11.14 6.32 8.87
C ARG A 12 10.72 4.86 8.88
N GLU A 13 11.67 4.00 9.23
CA GLU A 13 11.34 2.62 9.54
C GLU A 13 10.40 2.62 10.76
N VAL A 14 9.27 1.95 10.62
CA VAL A 14 8.26 1.82 11.67
C VAL A 14 8.20 0.38 12.15
N SER A 15 8.11 0.21 13.46
CA SER A 15 7.95 -1.12 14.07
C SER A 15 6.53 -1.66 13.87
N MET A 16 6.36 -2.98 14.00
CA MET A 16 5.03 -3.61 14.02
C MET A 16 4.14 -3.08 15.16
N GLU A 17 4.76 -2.75 16.29
CA GLU A 17 4.06 -2.13 17.42
C GLU A 17 3.55 -0.73 17.11
N GLU A 18 4.36 0.09 16.44
CA GLU A 18 3.92 1.41 15.96
C GLU A 18 2.80 1.27 14.92
N LEU A 19 2.91 0.32 13.99
CA LEU A 19 1.84 0.06 13.02
C LEU A 19 0.53 -0.31 13.73
N ARG A 20 0.58 -1.24 14.69
CA ARG A 20 -0.61 -1.67 15.46
C ARG A 20 -1.32 -0.52 16.20
N ARG A 21 -0.59 0.53 16.60
CA ARG A 21 -1.18 1.70 17.26
C ARG A 21 -1.84 2.68 16.28
N ASN A 22 -1.46 2.65 15.01
CA ASN A 22 -1.84 3.66 14.02
C ASN A 22 -2.75 3.12 12.90
N VAL A 23 -2.86 1.80 12.73
CA VAL A 23 -3.72 1.17 11.72
C VAL A 23 -4.77 0.29 12.38
N GLY A 24 -5.95 0.23 11.79
CA GLY A 24 -7.00 -0.69 12.24
C GLY A 24 -6.59 -2.15 12.05
N GLU A 25 -7.16 -3.04 12.87
CA GLU A 25 -6.83 -4.48 12.90
C GLU A 25 -6.85 -5.13 11.52
N SER A 26 -7.92 -4.94 10.74
CA SER A 26 -8.02 -5.52 9.40
C SER A 26 -6.95 -5.05 8.42
N LYS A 27 -6.43 -3.82 8.59
CA LYS A 27 -5.31 -3.32 7.78
C LYS A 27 -3.97 -3.85 8.29
N LEU A 28 -3.85 -4.06 9.60
CA LEU A 28 -2.66 -4.64 10.22
C LEU A 28 -2.43 -6.07 9.71
N GLU A 29 -3.48 -6.90 9.71
CA GLU A 29 -3.42 -8.29 9.21
C GLU A 29 -2.93 -8.36 7.76
N VAL A 30 -3.39 -7.42 6.93
CA VAL A 30 -3.00 -7.33 5.52
C VAL A 30 -1.54 -6.91 5.37
N ILE A 31 -1.05 -5.99 6.21
CA ILE A 31 0.37 -5.59 6.23
C ILE A 31 1.25 -6.78 6.68
N GLU A 32 0.84 -7.54 7.69
CA GLU A 32 1.55 -8.75 8.11
C GLU A 32 1.61 -9.81 6.99
N GLY A 33 0.51 -9.95 6.25
CA GLY A 33 0.43 -10.78 5.05
C GLY A 33 1.44 -10.35 3.98
N LEU A 34 1.59 -9.03 3.75
CA LEU A 34 2.56 -8.48 2.79
C LEU A 34 4.00 -8.79 3.21
N ILE A 35 4.34 -8.51 4.47
CA ILE A 35 5.69 -8.75 5.00
C ILE A 35 6.06 -10.23 4.83
N THR A 36 5.11 -11.12 5.12
CA THR A 36 5.30 -12.57 4.93
C THR A 36 5.48 -12.95 3.46
N ALA A 37 4.68 -12.36 2.56
CA ALA A 37 4.79 -12.61 1.12
C ALA A 37 6.17 -12.17 0.58
N ILE A 38 6.61 -10.96 0.93
CA ILE A 38 7.94 -10.41 0.53
C ILE A 38 9.07 -11.34 0.97
N ARG A 39 8.99 -11.88 2.19
CA ARG A 39 10.03 -12.76 2.75
C ARG A 39 10.07 -14.15 2.11
N THR A 40 9.00 -14.59 1.45
CA THR A 40 8.85 -15.99 1.02
C THR A 40 8.85 -16.18 -0.48
N SER A 41 8.14 -15.37 -1.26
CA SER A 41 8.12 -15.51 -2.72
C SER A 41 7.43 -14.35 -3.44
N HIS A 42 7.95 -14.00 -4.60
CA HIS A 42 7.33 -13.04 -5.52
C HIS A 42 5.91 -13.44 -5.94
N ALA A 43 5.62 -14.73 -6.17
CA ALA A 43 4.27 -15.18 -6.53
C ALA A 43 3.21 -14.90 -5.43
N ARG A 44 3.65 -14.89 -4.17
CA ARG A 44 2.78 -14.54 -3.03
C ARG A 44 2.51 -13.04 -2.96
N ILE A 45 3.42 -12.21 -3.46
CA ILE A 45 3.21 -10.76 -3.59
C ILE A 45 2.07 -10.51 -4.59
N GLU A 46 2.09 -11.14 -5.76
CA GLU A 46 1.03 -10.98 -6.77
C GLU A 46 -0.35 -11.42 -6.24
N THR A 47 -0.39 -12.54 -5.53
CA THR A 47 -1.61 -13.01 -4.85
C THR A 47 -2.09 -12.01 -3.81
N TRP A 48 -1.18 -11.46 -3.01
CA TRP A 48 -1.48 -10.45 -2.02
C TRP A 48 -2.01 -9.15 -2.66
N ILE A 49 -1.40 -8.67 -3.75
CA ILE A 49 -1.84 -7.47 -4.48
C ILE A 49 -3.29 -7.64 -4.96
N THR A 50 -3.57 -8.77 -5.61
CA THR A 50 -4.90 -9.06 -6.17
C THR A 50 -5.97 -9.07 -5.07
N THR A 51 -5.70 -9.80 -3.99
CA THR A 51 -6.64 -9.93 -2.87
C THR A 51 -6.85 -8.59 -2.15
N THR A 52 -5.77 -7.84 -1.91
CA THR A 52 -5.83 -6.58 -1.17
C THR A 52 -6.62 -5.51 -1.94
N ARG A 53 -6.49 -5.45 -3.27
CA ARG A 53 -7.27 -4.51 -4.10
C ARG A 53 -8.77 -4.82 -4.09
N GLN A 54 -9.15 -6.09 -3.97
CA GLN A 54 -10.55 -6.48 -3.84
C GLN A 54 -11.11 -6.11 -2.47
N THR A 55 -10.34 -6.34 -1.40
CA THR A 55 -10.75 -6.05 -0.02
C THR A 55 -10.75 -4.56 0.30
N PHE A 56 -9.79 -3.81 -0.22
CA PHE A 56 -9.63 -2.36 -0.02
C PHE A 56 -9.62 -1.67 -1.39
N PRO A 57 -10.80 -1.46 -2.01
CA PRO A 57 -10.86 -0.79 -3.29
C PRO A 57 -10.26 0.60 -3.17
N VAL A 58 -9.36 0.93 -4.09
CA VAL A 58 -8.80 2.28 -4.20
C VAL A 58 -9.93 3.21 -4.59
N ILE A 59 -10.23 4.19 -3.72
CA ILE A 59 -11.15 5.25 -4.05
C ILE A 59 -10.42 6.20 -5.00
N HIS A 60 -10.79 6.19 -6.27
CA HIS A 60 -10.33 7.17 -7.23
C HIS A 60 -11.07 8.49 -6.95
N ASP A 61 -10.35 9.52 -6.50
CA ASP A 61 -10.91 10.86 -6.40
C ASP A 61 -11.33 11.36 -7.80
N ARG A 62 -12.30 12.28 -7.87
CA ARG A 62 -12.80 12.82 -9.14
C ARG A 62 -11.67 13.45 -9.99
N GLY A 63 -10.59 13.91 -9.37
CA GLY A 63 -9.40 14.41 -10.07
C GLY A 63 -8.53 13.33 -10.74
N PHE A 64 -8.76 12.04 -10.49
CA PHE A 64 -8.00 10.94 -11.10
C PHE A 64 -8.23 10.84 -12.61
N TRP A 65 -9.47 11.04 -13.06
CA TRP A 65 -9.85 10.97 -14.47
C TRP A 65 -9.33 12.15 -15.29
N ALA A 66 -9.14 13.32 -14.66
CA ALA A 66 -8.59 14.51 -15.34
C ALA A 66 -7.12 14.33 -15.78
N TYR A 67 -6.42 13.33 -15.24
CA TYR A 67 -5.06 12.99 -15.64
C TYR A 67 -5.03 11.98 -16.80
N ASP A 68 -6.11 11.22 -17.01
CA ASP A 68 -6.23 10.18 -18.03
C ASP A 68 -6.67 10.76 -19.39
N GLU A 69 -7.48 11.83 -19.40
CA GLU A 69 -7.97 12.47 -20.63
C GLU A 69 -6.95 13.37 -21.37
N ASN A 70 -5.71 13.49 -20.86
CA ASN A 70 -4.62 14.24 -21.50
C ASN A 70 -3.39 13.37 -21.84
N GLY A 71 -3.54 12.03 -21.82
CA GLY A 71 -2.49 11.06 -22.14
C GLY A 71 -2.50 10.59 -23.59
#